data_AF-A0A1X0QCD2-F1
#
_entry.id   AF-A0A1X0QCD2-F1
#
_cell.length_a   1.000
_cell.length_b   1.000
_cell.length_c   1.000
_cell.angle_alpha   90.00
_cell.angle_beta   90.00
_cell.angle_gamma   90.00
#
_symmetry.space_group_name_H-M   'P 1'
#
loop_
_entity.id
_entity.type
_entity.pdbx_description
1 polymer ?
#
loop_
_entity_poly.entity_id
_entity_poly.type
_entity_poly.pdbx_seq_one_letter_code
_entity_poly.pdbx_strand_id
1 'polypeptide(L)'
;MKKIYNDLLTVVSNKNDKDSIKELFSNIRKNNSKIINGQRVYELEESDCKIPMLTTQEFKETKWQKFAKEKGIKKRVKGQKIYCEETKKWEMRYGGASIKNMKKKSGLYEKEEFK
;
A
#
# COMPACT_ATOMS: atom_id res chain seq x y z
N MET A 1 -43.71 -0.30 -11.85
CA MET A 1 -42.45 0.42 -11.60
C MET A 1 -41.38 -0.55 -11.11
N LYS A 2 -40.11 -0.23 -11.40
CA LYS A 2 -38.85 -0.99 -11.22
C LYS A 2 -38.54 -2.05 -12.29
N LYS A 3 -37.87 -1.58 -13.36
CA LYS A 3 -36.95 -2.40 -14.17
C LYS A 3 -35.81 -2.86 -13.25
N ILE A 4 -35.54 -4.16 -13.18
CA ILE A 4 -34.30 -4.69 -12.60
C ILE A 4 -33.66 -5.50 -13.73
N TYR A 5 -32.61 -4.92 -14.30
CA TYR A 5 -31.82 -5.47 -15.39
C TYR A 5 -31.11 -6.74 -14.90
N ASN A 6 -31.39 -7.88 -15.54
CA ASN A 6 -30.60 -9.10 -15.44
C ASN A 6 -30.22 -9.65 -16.83
N ASP A 7 -30.15 -8.76 -17.84
CA ASP A 7 -29.87 -9.12 -19.24
C ASP A 7 -28.44 -8.79 -19.71
N LEU A 8 -27.48 -8.60 -18.80
CA LEU A 8 -26.08 -8.32 -19.17
C LEU A 8 -25.08 -9.44 -18.85
N LEU A 9 -25.53 -10.66 -18.54
CA LEU A 9 -24.63 -11.80 -18.27
C LEU A 9 -24.97 -13.07 -19.04
N THR A 10 -25.62 -12.95 -20.20
CA THR A 10 -25.51 -13.97 -21.24
C THR A 10 -24.34 -13.58 -22.13
N VAL A 11 -23.12 -13.99 -21.75
CA VAL A 11 -22.07 -14.19 -22.74
C VAL A 11 -22.64 -15.23 -23.68
N VAL A 12 -23.17 -14.75 -24.81
CA VAL A 12 -23.64 -15.55 -25.92
C VAL A 12 -22.45 -16.38 -26.36
N SER A 13 -22.33 -17.61 -25.83
CA SER A 13 -21.34 -18.59 -26.28
C SER A 13 -21.74 -19.01 -27.69
N ASN A 14 -21.38 -18.19 -28.67
CA ASN A 14 -21.54 -18.50 -30.08
C ASN A 14 -20.47 -19.53 -30.44
N LYS A 15 -20.77 -20.46 -31.36
CA LYS A 15 -19.81 -21.44 -31.88
C LYS A 15 -18.48 -20.82 -32.36
N ASN A 16 -18.50 -19.52 -32.69
CA ASN A 16 -17.36 -18.68 -33.05
C ASN A 16 -16.29 -18.54 -31.96
N ASP A 17 -16.62 -18.70 -30.68
CA ASP A 17 -15.67 -18.42 -29.59
C ASP A 17 -14.50 -19.40 -29.58
N LYS A 18 -14.74 -20.66 -29.96
CA LYS A 18 -13.67 -21.67 -30.04
C LYS A 18 -12.65 -21.34 -31.12
N ASP A 19 -13.09 -20.80 -32.24
CA ASP A 19 -12.21 -20.45 -33.35
C ASP A 19 -11.44 -19.15 -33.05
N SER A 20 -12.09 -18.17 -32.43
CA SER A 20 -11.43 -16.97 -31.89
C SER A 20 -10.34 -17.30 -30.86
N ILE A 21 -10.60 -18.26 -29.97
CA ILE A 21 -9.60 -18.73 -28.98
C ILE A 21 -8.42 -19.42 -29.68
N LYS A 22 -8.66 -20.27 -30.68
CA LYS A 22 -7.58 -20.91 -31.45
C LYS A 22 -6.71 -19.89 -32.16
N GLU A 23 -7.33 -18.88 -32.76
CA GLU A 23 -6.64 -17.77 -33.42
C GLU A 23 -5.77 -16.99 -32.42
N LEU A 24 -6.32 -16.66 -31.25
CA LEU A 24 -5.58 -16.00 -30.18
C LEU A 24 -4.34 -16.82 -29.74
N PHE A 25 -4.49 -18.13 -29.53
CA PHE A 25 -3.34 -18.99 -29.20
C PHE A 25 -2.30 -19.07 -30.33
N SER A 26 -2.74 -19.09 -31.58
CA SER A 26 -1.86 -19.05 -32.74
C SER A 26 -1.03 -17.76 -32.75
N ASN A 27 -1.66 -16.62 -32.45
CA ASN A 27 -0.98 -15.33 -32.40
C ASN A 27 0.00 -15.22 -31.22
N ILE A 28 -0.38 -15.68 -30.02
CA ILE A 28 0.53 -15.70 -28.85
C ILE A 28 1.78 -16.53 -29.14
N ARG A 29 1.63 -17.68 -29.81
CA ARG A 29 2.76 -18.57 -30.13
C ARG A 29 3.74 -18.00 -31.16
N LYS A 30 3.34 -16.99 -31.93
CA LYS A 30 4.24 -16.29 -32.88
C LYS A 30 5.21 -15.35 -32.16
N ASN A 31 4.92 -14.93 -30.94
CA ASN A 31 5.76 -14.00 -30.19
C ASN A 31 7.06 -14.66 -29.72
N ASN A 32 8.08 -13.82 -29.47
CA ASN A 32 9.34 -14.25 -28.87
C ASN A 32 9.08 -14.90 -27.50
N SER A 33 9.73 -16.04 -27.25
CA SER A 33 9.56 -16.79 -26.00
C SER A 33 10.87 -17.02 -25.27
N LYS A 34 10.81 -16.96 -23.93
CA LYS A 34 11.93 -17.21 -23.02
C LYS A 34 11.52 -18.30 -22.02
N ILE A 35 12.46 -19.12 -21.59
CA ILE A 35 12.22 -20.11 -20.54
C ILE A 35 12.71 -19.53 -19.22
N ILE A 36 11.79 -19.33 -18.27
CA ILE A 36 12.08 -18.81 -16.94
C ILE A 36 11.53 -19.83 -15.93
N ASN A 37 12.38 -20.32 -15.02
CA ASN A 37 12.00 -21.31 -14.00
C ASN A 37 11.29 -22.56 -14.56
N GLY A 38 11.73 -23.05 -15.73
CA GLY A 38 11.14 -24.21 -16.41
C GLY A 38 9.80 -23.95 -17.12
N GLN A 39 9.29 -22.71 -17.09
CA GLN A 39 8.06 -22.30 -17.78
C GLN A 39 8.39 -21.45 -19.01
N ARG A 40 7.65 -21.64 -20.10
CA ARG A 40 7.76 -20.81 -21.31
C ARG A 40 6.91 -19.55 -21.15
N VAL A 41 7.56 -18.40 -21.19
CA VAL A 41 6.94 -17.07 -21.09
C VAL A 41 7.08 -16.37 -22.44
N TYR A 42 5.99 -15.77 -22.92
CA TYR A 42 5.99 -14.99 -24.16
C TYR A 42 6.12 -13.51 -23.86
N GLU A 43 6.94 -12.82 -24.63
CA GLU A 43 7.07 -11.36 -24.56
C GLU A 43 5.88 -10.73 -25.30
N LEU A 44 5.25 -9.73 -24.66
CA LEU A 44 4.09 -9.01 -25.18
C LEU A 44 4.48 -7.54 -25.33
N GLU A 45 4.09 -6.94 -26.45
CA GLU A 45 4.19 -5.50 -26.65
C GLU A 45 3.20 -4.75 -25.74
N GLU A 46 3.47 -3.47 -25.51
CA GLU A 46 2.56 -2.61 -24.75
C GLU A 46 1.21 -2.51 -25.47
N SER A 47 0.12 -2.51 -24.69
CA SER A 47 -1.23 -2.50 -25.26
C SER A 47 -1.57 -1.13 -25.85
N ASP A 48 -2.02 -1.09 -27.11
CA ASP A 48 -2.57 0.12 -27.75
C ASP A 48 -3.86 0.64 -27.09
N CYS A 49 -4.56 -0.23 -26.35
CA CYS A 49 -5.82 0.09 -25.71
C CYS A 49 -5.62 0.98 -24.48
N LYS A 50 -6.01 2.25 -24.57
CA LYS A 50 -6.04 3.18 -23.45
C LYS A 50 -7.22 2.87 -22.52
N ILE A 51 -6.94 2.20 -21.42
CA ILE A 51 -7.93 1.92 -20.37
C ILE A 51 -7.97 3.12 -19.41
N PRO A 52 -9.14 3.65 -19.04
CA PRO A 52 -9.24 4.73 -18.08
C PRO A 52 -8.72 4.28 -16.70
N MET A 53 -7.79 5.05 -16.14
CA MET A 53 -7.28 4.79 -14.79
C MET A 53 -8.27 5.26 -13.72
N LEU A 54 -8.36 4.50 -12.63
CA LEU A 54 -9.01 4.97 -11.41
C LEU A 54 -8.16 6.11 -10.82
N THR A 55 -8.76 7.28 -10.60
CA THR A 55 -8.05 8.45 -10.09
C THR A 55 -7.58 8.21 -8.65
N THR A 56 -6.28 8.06 -8.44
CA THR A 56 -5.68 8.12 -7.11
C THR A 56 -5.67 9.57 -6.63
N GLN A 57 -6.06 9.84 -5.38
CA GLN A 57 -6.04 11.20 -4.84
C GLN A 57 -4.62 11.79 -4.91
N GLU A 58 -4.52 13.01 -5.44
CA GLU A 58 -3.26 13.74 -5.49
C GLU A 58 -2.72 13.98 -4.08
N PHE A 59 -1.40 13.77 -3.91
CA PHE A 59 -0.74 14.01 -2.64
C PHE A 59 -0.77 15.51 -2.29
N LYS A 60 -1.49 15.86 -1.23
CA LYS A 60 -1.51 17.23 -0.69
C LYS A 60 -0.56 17.33 0.50
N GLU A 61 0.42 18.23 0.41
CA GLU A 61 1.32 18.53 1.53
C GLU A 61 0.53 19.10 2.73
N THR A 62 0.77 18.53 3.91
CA THR A 62 0.23 19.04 5.17
C THR A 62 0.90 20.37 5.58
N LYS A 63 0.22 21.17 6.42
CA LYS A 63 0.78 22.43 6.95
C LYS A 63 2.15 22.23 7.60
N TRP A 64 2.34 21.13 8.35
CA TRP A 64 3.62 20.81 8.97
C TRP A 64 4.70 20.46 7.95
N GLN A 65 4.37 19.72 6.89
CA GLN A 65 5.34 19.40 5.83
C GLN A 65 5.82 20.65 5.10
N LYS A 66 4.93 21.61 4.82
CA LYS A 66 5.29 22.92 4.24
C LYS A 66 6.26 23.67 5.14
N PHE A 67 5.90 23.83 6.42
CA PHE A 67 6.75 24.49 7.41
C PHE A 67 8.12 23.80 7.57
N ALA A 68 8.13 22.46 7.65
CA ALA A 68 9.36 21.69 7.78
C ALA A 68 10.28 21.85 6.57
N LYS A 69 9.71 21.92 5.36
CA LYS A 69 10.45 22.16 4.11
C LYS A 69 11.06 23.56 4.08
N GLU A 70 10.29 24.59 4.42
CA GLU A 70 10.76 25.99 4.50
C GLU A 70 11.88 26.17 5.52
N LYS A 71 11.79 25.49 6.68
CA LYS A 71 12.81 25.55 7.73
C LYS A 71 13.95 24.55 7.55
N GLY A 72 13.95 23.75 6.49
CA GLY A 72 14.98 22.73 6.24
C GLY A 72 15.01 21.60 7.29
N ILE A 73 13.90 21.36 7.99
CA ILE A 73 13.78 20.34 9.03
C ILE A 73 13.74 18.95 8.38
N LYS A 74 14.84 18.20 8.51
CA LYS A 74 14.93 16.81 8.04
C LYS A 74 14.21 15.85 9.00
N LYS A 75 13.55 14.84 8.45
CA LYS A 75 12.92 13.76 9.21
C LYS A 75 13.98 13.01 10.02
N ARG A 76 13.83 12.96 11.34
CA ARG A 76 14.73 12.20 12.23
C ARG A 76 14.30 10.74 12.28
N VAL A 77 15.25 9.82 12.12
CA VAL A 77 15.03 8.40 12.40
C VAL A 77 15.17 8.21 13.91
N LYS A 78 14.13 7.68 14.57
CA LYS A 78 14.14 7.39 16.00
C LYS A 78 13.74 5.95 16.23
N GLY A 79 14.50 5.24 17.07
CA GLY A 79 14.18 3.89 17.51
C GLY A 79 13.03 3.86 18.53
N GLN A 80 12.44 2.66 18.69
CA GLN A 80 11.34 2.42 19.62
C GLN A 80 11.79 2.45 21.09
N LYS A 81 13.01 2.02 21.40
CA LYS A 81 13.56 2.00 22.76
C LYS A 81 14.41 3.22 23.07
N ILE A 82 14.43 3.63 24.34
CA ILE A 82 15.29 4.67 24.90
C ILE A 82 15.94 4.10 26.16
N TYR A 83 17.21 4.40 26.35
CA TYR A 83 17.89 4.05 27.60
C TYR A 83 17.42 4.99 28.72
N CYS A 84 16.91 4.41 29.80
CA CYS A 84 16.50 5.14 31.00
C CYS A 84 17.63 5.08 32.02
N GLU A 85 18.14 6.24 32.46
CA GLU A 85 19.26 6.32 33.41
C GLU A 85 18.86 5.86 34.82
N GLU A 86 17.62 6.16 35.24
CA GLU A 86 17.07 5.78 36.55
C GLU A 86 17.03 4.26 36.74
N THR A 87 16.52 3.54 35.74
CA THR A 87 16.37 2.07 35.79
C THR A 87 17.53 1.32 35.15
N LYS A 88 18.48 2.04 34.55
CA LYS A 88 19.63 1.53 33.77
C LYS A 88 19.24 0.52 32.69
N LYS A 89 18.04 0.65 32.11
CA LYS A 89 17.46 -0.31 31.16
C LYS A 89 16.96 0.37 29.89
N TRP A 90 16.91 -0.40 28.81
CA TRP A 90 16.29 0.00 27.55
C TRP A 90 14.77 -0.18 27.63
N GLU A 91 14.06 0.93 27.74
CA GLU A 91 12.61 0.96 27.90
C GLU A 91 11.92 1.50 26.65
N MET A 92 10.63 1.19 26.50
CA MET A 92 9.86 1.59 25.33
C MET A 92 9.52 3.09 25.38
N ARG A 93 9.75 3.81 24.27
CA ARG A 93 9.38 5.23 24.10
C ARG A 93 7.87 5.45 24.11
N TYR A 94 7.12 4.53 23.51
CA TYR A 94 5.68 4.61 23.34
C TYR A 94 5.05 3.21 23.46
N GLY A 95 3.73 3.14 23.68
CA GLY A 95 2.98 1.89 23.87
C GLY A 95 2.68 1.57 25.34
N GLY A 96 2.03 0.43 25.59
CA GLY A 96 1.51 0.06 26.92
C GLY A 96 2.59 -0.13 28.00
N ALA A 97 3.78 -0.58 27.61
CA ALA A 97 4.96 -0.74 28.47
C ALA A 97 5.91 0.46 28.40
N SER A 98 5.45 1.61 27.88
CA SER A 98 6.28 2.81 27.86
C SER A 98 6.46 3.42 29.25
N ILE A 99 7.60 4.10 29.44
CA ILE A 99 7.97 4.77 30.70
C ILE A 99 6.81 5.60 31.25
N LYS A 100 6.18 6.40 30.38
CA LYS A 100 5.05 7.27 30.74
C LYS A 100 3.83 6.47 31.22
N ASN A 101 3.53 5.34 30.58
CA ASN A 101 2.37 4.53 30.94
C ASN A 101 2.62 3.68 32.19
N MET A 102 3.87 3.24 32.41
CA MET A 102 4.29 2.58 33.64
C MET A 102 4.15 3.52 34.84
N LYS A 103 4.65 4.76 34.74
CA LYS A 103 4.49 5.80 35.78
C LYS A 103 3.01 6.09 36.10
N LYS A 104 2.15 6.15 35.07
CA LYS A 104 0.69 6.27 35.24
C LYS A 104 0.07 5.08 35.98
N LYS A 105 0.48 3.85 35.63
CA LYS A 105 -0.02 2.61 36.26
C LYS A 105 0.42 2.47 37.71
N SER A 106 1.61 2.95 38.06
CA SER A 106 2.12 2.88 39.43
C SER A 106 1.44 3.86 40.39
N GLY A 107 0.52 4.72 39.93
CA GLY A 107 -0.26 5.63 40.78
C GLY A 107 0.53 6.77 41.42
N LEU A 108 1.84 6.85 41.17
CA LEU A 108 2.73 7.91 41.64
C LEU A 108 2.73 9.05 40.62
N TYR A 109 1.98 10.11 40.92
CA TYR A 109 2.09 11.40 40.22
C TYR A 109 2.63 12.42 41.21
N GLU A 110 3.87 12.86 41.00
CA GLU A 110 4.33 14.10 41.60
C GLU A 110 3.52 15.24 40.96
N LYS A 111 2.89 16.08 41.79
CA LYS A 111 2.34 17.35 41.31
C LYS A 111 3.53 18.20 40.88
N GLU A 112 3.73 18.37 39.59
CA GLU A 112 4.56 19.45 39.08
C GLU A 112 3.84 20.77 39.44
N GLU A 113 4.25 21.40 40.54
CA GLU A 113 3.85 22.77 40.86
C GLU A 113 4.51 23.69 39.82
N PHE A 114 3.72 24.13 38.84
CA PHE A 114 4.12 25.21 37.97
C PHE A 114 4.14 26.52 38.79
N LYS A 115 5.35 27.06 39.01
CA LYS A 115 5.55 28.45 39.47
C LYS A 115 5.37 29.42 38.31
#